data_AF-A0A5N5JB61-F1
#
_entry.id   AF-A0A5N5JB61-F1
#
_cell.length_a   1.000
_cell.length_b   1.000
_cell.length_c   1.000
_cell.angle_alpha   90.00
_cell.angle_beta   90.00
_cell.angle_gamma   90.00
#
_symmetry.space_group_name_H-M   'P 1'
#
loop_
_entity.id
_entity.type
_entity.pdbx_description
1 polymer ?
#
loop_
_entity_poly.entity_id
_entity_poly.type
_entity_poly.pdbx_seq_one_letter_code
_entity_poly.pdbx_strand_id
1 'polypeptide(L)'
;RLVIWVRESHPEYSVFWVPALSVATFEQAYVEIATKLAIRKAVGDEDVKESVRRHLSSAAAGPWLLVVDNADDVDVVLGSSDVPGGVSQYLPDSESGLVLYTTEQEATIMFDKSLKRKGLVGDEAVVEELLGELMYLPLAIAQATAYLDRNRLSVADYLTLLRGAEEDMVGAMSREFHDSTRYPGSHNAVATTWLVSFDQIRRTDGPAAELLSFISQIEPKAIPRSILPRPESEEKMVHAIGTLCGYAFLGRREESDLFDMHSLVHVATRVWIERQGRTGETETAAFQHLVATFPSADRANGTLWRAYLPHALGVLQGRKECRTEEMCDLSFRVGQCLDQDRRFKEAIRCFEGACEWRKERLAADDHSRLDSEHELARAYLGDRRITEAIEMLEHVVAVQKKTLAEDDHFRRVDGKSILALKLAVRPRRYPSLRLTSTLHMSLCTPSAPSLNVCAPRIGATRQTGSRFRMRLYHTSPSE
;
A
#
# COMPACT_ATOMS: atom_id res chain seq x y z
N ARG A 1 -7.62 13.48 -11.92
CA ARG A 1 -8.35 12.18 -11.98
C ARG A 1 -8.09 11.44 -13.30
N LEU A 2 -8.16 12.10 -14.46
CA LEU A 2 -7.87 11.49 -15.77
C LEU A 2 -6.49 10.82 -15.85
N VAL A 3 -5.42 11.52 -15.47
CA VAL A 3 -4.04 10.98 -15.51
C VAL A 3 -3.85 9.75 -14.62
N ILE A 4 -4.48 9.74 -13.44
CA ILE A 4 -4.45 8.59 -12.51
C ILE A 4 -5.22 7.42 -13.14
N TRP A 5 -6.40 7.68 -13.70
CA TRP A 5 -7.18 6.65 -14.40
C TRP A 5 -6.45 6.06 -15.60
N VAL A 6 -5.76 6.89 -16.41
CA VAL A 6 -4.93 6.43 -17.53
C VAL A 6 -3.81 5.54 -17.03
N ARG A 7 -3.08 5.96 -15.99
CA ARG A 7 -1.98 5.17 -15.43
C ARG A 7 -2.44 3.83 -14.84
N GLU A 8 -3.65 3.75 -14.31
CA GLU A 8 -4.20 2.53 -13.70
C GLU A 8 -4.89 1.61 -14.72
N SER A 9 -5.59 2.17 -15.71
CA SER A 9 -6.40 1.42 -16.68
C SER A 9 -5.67 1.12 -17.99
N HIS A 10 -4.62 1.91 -18.28
CA HIS A 10 -3.88 1.88 -19.54
C HIS A 10 -2.35 1.95 -19.28
N PRO A 11 -1.75 0.88 -18.71
CA PRO A 11 -0.32 0.84 -18.39
C PRO A 11 0.60 0.94 -19.63
N GLU A 12 0.05 0.74 -20.82
CA GLU A 12 0.72 0.93 -22.10
C GLU A 12 0.97 2.41 -22.44
N TYR A 13 0.23 3.34 -21.83
CA TYR A 13 0.39 4.77 -22.07
C TYR A 13 1.59 5.36 -21.32
N SER A 14 2.48 6.02 -22.05
CA SER A 14 3.50 6.87 -21.44
C SER A 14 2.90 8.24 -21.10
N VAL A 15 3.04 8.68 -19.85
CA VAL A 15 2.52 9.99 -19.41
C VAL A 15 3.67 10.99 -19.25
N PHE A 16 3.55 12.13 -19.91
CA PHE A 16 4.50 13.23 -19.85
C PHE A 16 3.81 14.47 -19.30
N TRP A 17 4.46 15.18 -18.39
CA TRP A 17 3.95 16.40 -17.79
C TRP A 17 4.84 17.57 -18.18
N VAL A 18 4.26 18.60 -18.78
CA VAL A 18 4.99 19.76 -19.29
C VAL A 18 4.32 21.05 -18.81
N PRO A 19 5.03 21.89 -18.08
CA PRO A 19 4.53 23.18 -17.59
C PRO A 19 4.62 24.25 -18.69
N ALA A 20 3.53 24.98 -18.90
CA ALA A 20 3.39 26.06 -19.87
C ALA A 20 3.38 27.47 -19.24
N LEU A 21 3.97 27.62 -18.06
CA LEU A 21 4.12 28.91 -17.35
C LEU A 21 5.01 29.92 -18.12
N SER A 22 5.95 29.43 -18.91
CA SER A 22 6.82 30.20 -19.80
C SER A 22 7.47 29.29 -20.84
N VAL A 23 8.02 29.86 -21.91
CA VAL A 23 8.79 29.11 -22.92
C VAL A 23 10.00 28.40 -22.30
N ALA A 24 10.69 29.02 -21.33
CA ALA A 24 11.85 28.45 -20.66
C ALA A 24 11.50 27.21 -19.81
N THR A 25 10.38 27.26 -19.07
CA THR A 25 9.92 26.11 -18.27
C THR A 25 9.48 24.94 -19.14
N PHE A 26 8.87 25.24 -20.30
CA PHE A 26 8.51 24.23 -21.29
C PHE A 26 9.76 23.56 -21.90
N GLU A 27 10.77 24.36 -22.27
CA GLU A 27 12.05 23.88 -22.79
C GLU A 27 12.75 22.94 -21.82
N GLN A 28 12.82 23.32 -20.54
CA GLN A 28 13.44 22.48 -19.52
C GLN A 28 12.75 21.12 -19.39
N ALA A 29 11.42 21.08 -19.39
CA ALA A 29 10.67 19.83 -19.34
C ALA A 29 10.92 18.95 -20.57
N TYR A 30 11.03 19.56 -21.76
CA TYR A 30 11.38 18.84 -22.99
C TYR A 30 12.81 18.28 -22.96
N VAL A 31 13.77 18.96 -22.33
CA VAL A 31 15.12 18.43 -22.08
C VAL A 31 15.07 17.19 -21.18
N GLU A 32 14.25 17.21 -20.14
CA GLU A 32 14.09 16.06 -19.25
C GLU A 32 13.43 14.88 -19.95
N ILE A 33 12.40 15.13 -20.77
CA ILE A 33 11.74 14.10 -21.60
C ILE A 33 12.75 13.49 -22.57
N ALA A 34 13.52 14.32 -23.29
CA ALA A 34 14.56 13.86 -24.21
C ALA A 34 15.59 12.96 -23.51
N THR A 35 15.99 13.33 -22.30
CA THR A 35 16.95 12.57 -21.49
C THR A 35 16.37 11.22 -21.05
N LYS A 36 15.13 11.20 -20.54
CA LYS A 36 14.47 9.96 -20.08
C LYS A 36 14.19 8.98 -21.21
N LEU A 37 13.80 9.49 -22.38
CA LEU A 37 13.55 8.67 -23.58
C LEU A 37 14.83 8.34 -24.37
N ALA A 38 16.00 8.79 -23.88
CA ALA A 38 17.29 8.66 -24.57
C ALA A 38 17.25 9.11 -26.04
N ILE A 39 16.49 10.18 -26.31
CA ILE A 39 16.34 10.76 -27.65
C ILE A 39 17.67 11.39 -28.04
N ARG A 40 18.30 10.83 -29.07
CA ARG A 40 19.51 11.42 -29.66
C ARG A 40 19.09 12.61 -30.52
N LYS A 41 19.66 13.78 -30.25
CA LYS A 41 19.61 14.91 -31.19
C LYS A 41 20.13 14.45 -32.55
N ALA A 42 19.51 14.86 -33.65
CA ALA A 42 20.09 14.61 -34.96
C ALA A 42 21.41 15.39 -35.11
N VAL A 43 22.21 15.03 -36.11
CA VAL A 43 23.49 15.69 -36.38
C VAL A 43 23.23 17.17 -36.77
N GLY A 44 23.62 18.11 -35.90
CA GLY A 44 23.48 19.56 -36.11
C GLY A 44 23.07 20.32 -34.84
N ASP A 45 22.85 21.64 -34.97
CA ASP A 45 22.35 22.55 -33.91
C ASP A 45 20.82 22.45 -33.76
N GLU A 46 20.31 21.21 -33.70
CA GLU A 46 18.87 20.98 -33.62
C GLU A 46 18.34 21.28 -32.20
N ASP A 47 17.25 22.05 -32.15
CA ASP A 47 16.50 22.32 -30.93
C ASP A 47 15.98 21.00 -30.33
N VAL A 48 16.18 20.85 -29.02
CA VAL A 48 15.68 19.70 -28.24
C VAL A 48 14.18 19.54 -28.41
N LYS A 49 13.45 20.66 -28.51
CA LYS A 49 12.00 20.68 -28.66
C LYS A 49 11.54 19.94 -29.91
N GLU A 50 12.25 20.15 -31.02
CA GLU A 50 11.93 19.51 -32.31
C GLU A 50 12.27 18.02 -32.30
N SER A 51 13.35 17.63 -31.61
CA SER A 51 13.72 16.22 -31.43
C SER A 51 12.68 15.43 -30.65
N VAL A 52 12.16 16.00 -29.57
CA VAL A 52 11.08 15.38 -28.76
C VAL A 52 9.78 15.33 -29.53
N ARG A 53 9.39 16.44 -30.17
CA ARG A 53 8.21 16.52 -31.03
C ARG A 53 8.22 15.41 -32.08
N ARG A 54 9.32 15.28 -32.83
CA ARG A 54 9.47 14.24 -33.86
C ARG A 54 9.39 12.83 -33.29
N HIS A 55 10.02 12.59 -32.14
CA HIS A 55 9.99 11.27 -31.52
C HIS A 55 8.56 10.88 -31.12
N LEU A 56 7.85 11.76 -30.41
CA LEU A 56 6.48 11.52 -29.95
C LEU A 56 5.46 11.49 -31.10
N SER A 57 5.72 12.20 -32.20
CA SER A 57 4.96 12.06 -33.45
C SER A 57 5.18 10.75 -34.19
N SER A 58 6.23 9.99 -33.86
CA SER A 58 6.55 8.75 -34.56
C SER A 58 5.80 7.56 -33.98
N ALA A 59 5.51 6.58 -34.82
CA ALA A 59 4.92 5.30 -34.38
C ALA A 59 5.80 4.55 -33.36
N ALA A 60 7.09 4.88 -33.26
CA ALA A 60 8.01 4.27 -32.31
C ALA A 60 7.78 4.71 -30.86
N ALA A 61 7.08 5.82 -30.62
CA ALA A 61 6.77 6.31 -29.28
C ALA A 61 5.66 5.51 -28.58
N GLY A 62 4.85 4.73 -29.32
CA GLY A 62 3.68 4.05 -28.77
C GLY A 62 2.60 5.04 -28.31
N PRO A 63 1.59 4.57 -27.56
CA PRO A 63 0.55 5.45 -27.03
C PRO A 63 1.07 6.32 -25.89
N TRP A 64 0.70 7.59 -25.88
CA TRP A 64 1.15 8.54 -24.87
C TRP A 64 0.11 9.62 -24.54
N LEU A 65 0.24 10.20 -23.35
CA LEU A 65 -0.53 11.34 -22.86
C LEU A 65 0.45 12.45 -22.47
N LEU A 66 0.34 13.62 -23.10
CA LEU A 66 1.10 14.82 -22.79
C LEU A 66 0.19 15.82 -22.08
N VAL A 67 0.47 16.15 -20.83
CA VAL A 67 -0.26 17.17 -20.07
C VAL A 67 0.51 18.48 -20.18
N VAL A 68 -0.09 19.48 -20.81
CA VAL A 68 0.40 20.85 -20.90
C VAL A 68 -0.28 21.66 -19.79
N ASP A 69 0.46 21.86 -18.71
CA ASP A 69 -0.08 22.38 -17.45
C ASP A 69 0.06 23.89 -17.34
N ASN A 70 -1.00 24.61 -16.95
CA ASN A 70 -1.07 26.09 -16.86
C ASN A 70 -0.87 26.78 -18.23
N ALA A 71 -1.65 26.36 -19.23
CA ALA A 71 -1.60 26.87 -20.60
C ALA A 71 -2.44 28.15 -20.80
N ASP A 72 -2.28 29.11 -19.89
CA ASP A 72 -3.14 30.30 -19.78
C ASP A 72 -2.65 31.48 -20.62
N ASP A 73 -1.33 31.61 -20.75
CA ASP A 73 -0.71 32.67 -21.54
C ASP A 73 -0.76 32.31 -23.04
N VAL A 74 -1.65 32.98 -23.76
CA VAL A 74 -1.86 32.80 -25.20
C VAL A 74 -0.58 33.10 -25.99
N ASP A 75 0.25 34.03 -25.55
CA ASP A 75 1.50 34.39 -26.23
C ASP A 75 2.57 33.32 -25.98
N VAL A 76 2.61 32.70 -24.80
CA VAL A 76 3.48 31.54 -24.52
C VAL A 76 3.01 30.32 -25.29
N VAL A 77 1.69 30.08 -25.36
CA VAL A 77 1.12 28.89 -25.99
C VAL A 77 1.18 28.98 -27.51
N LEU A 78 0.69 30.06 -28.11
CA LEU A 78 0.54 30.21 -29.57
C LEU A 78 1.64 31.08 -30.21
N GLY A 79 2.36 31.88 -29.41
CA GLY A 79 3.32 32.87 -29.91
C GLY A 79 2.66 34.21 -30.20
N SER A 80 3.45 35.28 -30.20
CA SER A 80 3.01 36.63 -30.52
C SER A 80 3.90 37.29 -31.57
N SER A 81 3.52 38.48 -32.04
CA SER A 81 4.34 39.28 -32.96
C SER A 81 5.71 39.68 -32.38
N ASP A 82 5.81 39.78 -31.04
CA ASP A 82 7.04 40.13 -30.33
C ASP A 82 7.82 38.89 -29.86
N VAL A 83 7.15 37.75 -29.68
CA VAL A 83 7.74 36.45 -29.31
C VAL A 83 7.32 35.39 -30.34
N PRO A 84 7.99 35.32 -31.51
CA PRO A 84 7.67 34.30 -32.50
C PRO A 84 8.03 32.92 -31.95
N GLY A 85 7.07 32.00 -31.99
CA GLY A 85 7.29 30.59 -31.71
C GLY A 85 6.80 30.08 -30.35
N GLY A 86 5.49 30.18 -30.11
CA GLY A 86 4.84 29.61 -28.94
C GLY A 86 5.01 28.10 -28.83
N VAL A 87 4.79 27.56 -27.64
CA VAL A 87 5.05 26.15 -27.32
C VAL A 87 4.21 25.18 -28.17
N SER A 88 3.06 25.61 -28.70
CA SER A 88 2.16 24.82 -29.54
C SER A 88 2.85 24.30 -30.80
N GLN A 89 3.83 25.02 -31.35
CA GLN A 89 4.55 24.59 -32.54
C GLN A 89 5.43 23.35 -32.28
N TYR A 90 5.79 23.11 -31.02
CA TYR A 90 6.61 21.99 -30.58
C TYR A 90 5.78 20.84 -29.99
N LEU A 91 4.45 20.93 -30.05
CA LEU A 91 3.59 19.84 -29.64
C LEU A 91 3.61 18.72 -30.69
N PRO A 92 3.73 17.46 -30.25
CA PRO A 92 3.68 16.30 -31.13
C PRO A 92 2.27 16.07 -31.66
N ASP A 93 2.22 15.62 -32.91
CA ASP A 93 1.01 15.19 -33.60
C ASP A 93 1.12 13.68 -33.89
N SER A 94 0.16 12.89 -33.39
CA SER A 94 0.15 11.43 -33.50
C SER A 94 -1.27 10.91 -33.28
N GLU A 95 -1.71 9.95 -34.11
CA GLU A 95 -3.01 9.28 -33.94
C GLU A 95 -3.10 8.44 -32.66
N SER A 96 -1.96 8.10 -32.04
CA SER A 96 -1.87 7.31 -30.81
C SER A 96 -1.55 8.16 -29.57
N GLY A 97 -1.41 9.48 -29.73
CA GLY A 97 -1.07 10.43 -28.67
C GLY A 97 -2.24 11.34 -28.31
N LEU A 98 -2.34 11.74 -27.03
CA LEU A 98 -3.30 12.74 -26.58
C LEU A 98 -2.56 13.90 -25.89
N VAL A 99 -2.93 15.13 -26.24
CA VAL A 99 -2.49 16.33 -25.52
C VAL A 99 -3.65 16.85 -24.68
N LEU A 100 -3.43 17.02 -23.38
CA LEU A 100 -4.38 17.61 -22.43
C LEU A 100 -3.85 18.97 -21.97
N TYR A 101 -4.64 20.02 -22.10
CA TYR A 101 -4.34 21.32 -21.52
C TYR A 101 -5.05 21.46 -20.18
N THR A 102 -4.39 22.09 -19.21
CA THR A 102 -5.04 22.62 -18.00
C THR A 102 -4.86 24.13 -17.97
N THR A 103 -5.89 24.85 -17.55
CA THR A 103 -5.90 26.32 -17.44
C THR A 103 -6.31 26.74 -16.04
N GLU A 104 -5.87 27.92 -15.61
CA GLU A 104 -6.34 28.63 -14.41
C GLU A 104 -7.88 28.74 -14.42
N GLN A 105 -8.49 28.97 -15.59
CA GLN A 105 -9.95 29.00 -15.73
C GLN A 105 -10.59 27.65 -15.36
N GLU A 106 -10.01 26.53 -15.77
CA GLU A 106 -10.49 25.20 -15.39
C GLU A 106 -10.29 24.93 -13.88
N ALA A 107 -9.21 25.43 -13.29
CA ALA A 107 -8.96 25.33 -11.84
C ALA A 107 -9.97 26.15 -11.03
N THR A 108 -10.29 27.38 -11.47
CA THR A 108 -11.34 28.23 -10.87
C THR A 108 -12.71 27.56 -11.01
N ILE A 109 -13.03 27.01 -12.18
CA ILE A 109 -14.26 26.23 -12.40
C ILE A 109 -14.29 25.00 -11.47
N MET A 110 -13.16 24.32 -11.27
CA MET A 110 -13.06 23.19 -10.36
C MET A 110 -13.26 23.60 -8.90
N PHE A 111 -12.67 24.71 -8.49
CA PHE A 111 -12.83 25.27 -7.14
C PHE A 111 -14.30 25.62 -6.87
N ASP A 112 -14.95 26.38 -7.76
CA ASP A 112 -16.36 26.75 -7.64
C ASP A 112 -17.28 25.52 -7.63
N LYS A 113 -17.04 24.54 -8.51
CA LYS A 113 -17.82 23.30 -8.54
C LYS A 113 -17.63 22.42 -7.30
N SER A 114 -16.45 22.45 -6.69
CA SER A 114 -16.13 21.61 -5.54
C SER A 114 -16.64 22.21 -4.22
N LEU A 115 -16.82 23.53 -4.16
CA LEU A 115 -17.35 24.24 -3.01
C LEU A 115 -18.87 24.02 -2.88
N LYS A 116 -19.31 23.37 -1.80
CA LYS A 116 -20.75 23.16 -1.55
C LYS A 116 -21.45 24.46 -1.15
N ARG A 117 -20.72 25.37 -0.49
CA ARG A 117 -21.24 26.67 -0.03
C ARG A 117 -20.94 27.78 -1.03
N LYS A 118 -21.77 27.91 -2.06
CA LYS A 118 -21.65 28.94 -3.12
C LYS A 118 -21.64 30.40 -2.62
N GLY A 119 -22.06 30.67 -1.40
CA GLY A 119 -22.02 32.02 -0.79
C GLY A 119 -20.69 32.40 -0.10
N LEU A 120 -19.68 31.53 -0.14
CA LEU A 120 -18.33 31.78 0.39
C LEU A 120 -17.33 32.25 -0.69
N VAL A 121 -17.75 32.29 -1.95
CA VAL A 121 -16.99 32.93 -3.04
C VAL A 121 -17.09 34.45 -2.84
N GLY A 122 -16.41 34.93 -1.79
CA GLY A 122 -16.13 36.34 -1.61
C GLY A 122 -14.90 36.70 -2.44
N ASP A 123 -15.00 37.83 -3.14
CA ASP A 123 -13.97 38.49 -3.96
C ASP A 123 -13.15 37.55 -4.87
N GLU A 124 -13.40 37.61 -6.18
CA GLU A 124 -12.74 36.79 -7.21
C GLU A 124 -11.21 36.88 -7.10
N ALA A 125 -10.69 38.05 -6.68
CA ALA A 125 -9.27 38.28 -6.41
C ALA A 125 -8.71 37.43 -5.26
N VAL A 126 -9.48 37.18 -4.20
CA VAL A 126 -9.04 36.36 -3.05
C VAL A 126 -9.05 34.88 -3.41
N VAL A 127 -9.98 34.46 -4.28
CA VAL A 127 -10.00 33.10 -4.83
C VAL A 127 -8.80 32.87 -5.75
N GLU A 128 -8.50 33.82 -6.63
CA GLU A 128 -7.32 33.80 -7.50
C GLU A 128 -6.03 33.73 -6.67
N GLU A 129 -5.91 34.55 -5.62
CA GLU A 129 -4.78 34.50 -4.69
C GLU A 129 -4.64 33.13 -4.02
N LEU A 130 -5.74 32.53 -3.56
CA LEU A 130 -5.71 31.16 -3.01
C LEU A 130 -5.30 30.14 -4.06
N LEU A 131 -5.82 30.21 -5.27
CA LEU A 131 -5.49 29.25 -6.32
C LEU A 131 -4.02 29.34 -6.72
N GLY A 132 -3.46 30.55 -6.75
CA GLY A 132 -2.02 30.78 -6.89
C GLY A 132 -1.20 30.11 -5.78
N GLU A 133 -1.59 30.30 -4.51
CA GLU A 133 -0.95 29.63 -3.36
C GLU A 133 -1.08 28.10 -3.42
N LEU A 134 -2.18 27.58 -3.97
CA LEU A 134 -2.39 26.15 -4.21
C LEU A 134 -1.71 25.62 -5.49
N MET A 135 -1.00 26.50 -6.21
CA MET A 135 -0.36 26.24 -7.49
C MET A 135 -1.32 25.61 -8.52
N TYR A 136 -2.59 25.95 -8.43
CA TYR A 136 -3.68 25.41 -9.27
C TYR A 136 -3.79 23.87 -9.27
N LEU A 137 -3.18 23.18 -8.31
CA LEU A 137 -3.14 21.72 -8.29
C LEU A 137 -4.53 21.14 -7.93
N PRO A 138 -5.15 20.30 -8.79
CA PRO A 138 -6.50 19.77 -8.56
C PRO A 138 -6.67 19.06 -7.21
N LEU A 139 -5.61 18.39 -6.73
CA LEU A 139 -5.62 17.73 -5.43
C LEU A 139 -5.59 18.75 -4.27
N ALA A 140 -4.76 19.80 -4.37
CA ALA A 140 -4.70 20.86 -3.36
C ALA A 140 -6.04 21.60 -3.28
N ILE A 141 -6.62 21.91 -4.44
CA ILE A 141 -7.94 22.55 -4.58
C ILE A 141 -9.04 21.69 -3.94
N ALA A 142 -9.11 20.39 -4.24
CA ALA A 142 -10.10 19.49 -3.66
C ALA A 142 -9.99 19.40 -2.13
N GLN A 143 -8.78 19.49 -1.58
CA GLN A 143 -8.52 19.42 -0.14
C GLN A 143 -8.84 20.76 0.55
N ALA A 144 -8.43 21.88 -0.04
CA ALA A 144 -8.75 23.22 0.45
C ALA A 144 -10.26 23.48 0.46
N THR A 145 -10.96 23.12 -0.62
CA THR A 145 -12.43 23.25 -0.71
C THR A 145 -13.15 22.38 0.32
N ALA A 146 -12.69 21.14 0.54
CA ALA A 146 -13.19 20.28 1.61
C ALA A 146 -12.99 20.89 3.01
N TYR A 147 -11.83 21.51 3.26
CA TYR A 147 -11.53 22.19 4.51
C TYR A 147 -12.42 23.41 4.75
N LEU A 148 -12.58 24.26 3.74
CA LEU A 148 -13.44 25.44 3.77
C LEU A 148 -14.89 25.09 4.08
N ASP A 149 -15.46 24.11 3.34
CA ASP A 149 -16.84 23.66 3.53
C ASP A 149 -17.07 23.13 4.94
N ARG A 150 -16.15 22.32 5.44
CA ARG A 150 -16.29 21.63 6.72
C ARG A 150 -16.13 22.57 7.91
N ASN A 151 -15.14 23.44 7.87
CA ASN A 151 -14.88 24.39 8.96
C ASN A 151 -15.74 25.66 8.86
N ARG A 152 -16.51 25.80 7.77
CA ARG A 152 -17.34 26.97 7.49
C ARG A 152 -16.56 28.29 7.42
N LEU A 153 -15.29 28.22 7.03
CA LEU A 153 -14.35 29.35 6.96
C LEU A 153 -14.50 30.15 5.65
N SER A 154 -14.08 31.41 5.68
CA SER A 154 -13.90 32.21 4.46
C SER A 154 -12.59 31.86 3.75
N VAL A 155 -12.50 32.18 2.45
CA VAL A 155 -11.27 31.98 1.66
C VAL A 155 -10.10 32.79 2.26
N ALA A 156 -10.35 34.02 2.69
CA ALA A 156 -9.35 34.90 3.30
C ALA A 156 -8.80 34.37 4.64
N ASP A 157 -9.68 33.85 5.51
CA ASP A 157 -9.25 33.23 6.77
C ASP A 157 -8.38 31.99 6.51
N TYR A 158 -8.75 31.20 5.49
CA TYR A 158 -7.98 30.02 5.11
C TYR A 158 -6.60 30.37 4.54
N LEU A 159 -6.50 31.39 3.69
CA LEU A 159 -5.23 31.92 3.19
C LEU A 159 -4.26 32.30 4.33
N THR A 160 -4.79 32.95 5.37
CA THR A 160 -3.99 33.34 6.55
C THR A 160 -3.45 32.11 7.29
N LEU A 161 -4.27 31.06 7.43
CA LEU A 161 -3.85 29.80 8.04
C LEU A 161 -2.81 29.06 7.18
N LEU A 162 -2.97 29.09 5.85
CA LEU A 162 -2.06 28.45 4.90
C LEU A 162 -0.66 29.07 5.00
N ARG A 163 -0.56 30.40 4.95
CA ARG A 163 0.72 31.13 5.06
C ARG A 163 1.41 30.90 6.40
N GLY A 164 0.66 30.91 7.50
CA GLY A 164 1.23 30.64 8.82
C GLY A 164 1.84 29.24 8.95
N ALA A 165 1.17 28.22 8.38
CA ALA A 165 1.68 26.85 8.40
C ALA A 165 2.89 26.63 7.47
N GLU A 166 3.08 27.49 6.47
CA GLU A 166 4.20 27.46 5.56
C GLU A 166 5.49 27.99 6.19
N GLU A 167 5.42 29.09 6.95
CA GLU A 167 6.57 29.62 7.70
C GLU A 167 7.13 28.56 8.68
N ASP A 168 6.24 27.77 9.27
CA ASP A 168 6.60 26.65 10.13
C ASP A 168 7.26 25.48 9.34
N MET A 169 7.07 25.37 8.03
CA MET A 169 7.39 24.18 7.22
C MET A 169 8.77 24.13 6.56
N VAL A 170 9.49 25.26 6.45
CA VAL A 170 10.66 25.45 5.56
C VAL A 170 11.80 24.42 5.74
N GLY A 171 11.87 23.70 6.87
CA GLY A 171 12.95 22.74 7.15
C GLY A 171 12.65 21.24 6.97
N ALA A 172 11.39 20.78 7.14
CA ALA A 172 11.11 19.36 7.42
C ALA A 172 10.56 18.57 6.21
N MET A 173 9.67 19.16 5.40
CA MET A 173 8.99 18.44 4.30
C MET A 173 9.77 18.42 2.99
N SER A 174 10.76 19.30 2.83
CA SER A 174 11.62 19.39 1.64
C SER A 174 12.57 18.18 1.48
N ARG A 175 12.77 17.38 2.55
CA ARG A 175 13.64 16.19 2.55
C ARG A 175 12.92 14.88 2.19
N GLU A 176 11.66 14.71 2.58
CA GLU A 176 10.91 13.48 2.28
C GLU A 176 10.17 13.52 0.94
N PHE A 177 9.79 14.73 0.49
CA PHE A 177 9.22 14.97 -0.84
C PHE A 177 10.30 15.46 -1.81
N HIS A 178 11.43 14.76 -1.87
CA HIS A 178 12.35 14.91 -3.00
C HIS A 178 11.70 14.34 -4.26
N ASP A 179 10.71 15.07 -4.78
CA ASP A 179 10.25 14.86 -6.13
C ASP A 179 11.23 15.61 -7.03
N SER A 180 12.07 14.88 -7.76
CA SER A 180 13.00 15.45 -8.74
C SER A 180 12.28 16.14 -9.91
N THR A 181 10.95 16.07 -9.94
CA THR A 181 10.07 16.81 -10.85
C THR A 181 9.50 18.10 -10.25
N ARG A 182 9.82 18.44 -8.99
CA ARG A 182 9.48 19.73 -8.39
C ARG A 182 10.60 20.73 -8.59
N TYR A 183 10.22 21.97 -8.91
CA TYR A 183 11.18 23.04 -9.09
C TYR A 183 11.94 23.33 -7.80
N PRO A 184 13.25 23.57 -7.86
CA PRO A 184 13.99 24.14 -6.74
C PRO A 184 13.35 25.49 -6.35
N GLY A 185 12.68 25.54 -5.19
CA GLY A 185 11.93 26.71 -4.72
C GLY A 185 10.41 26.65 -4.87
N SER A 186 9.82 25.56 -5.41
CA SER A 186 8.36 25.41 -5.41
C SER A 186 7.83 25.08 -4.01
N HIS A 187 6.91 25.92 -3.52
CA HIS A 187 6.19 25.78 -2.26
C HIS A 187 5.43 24.44 -2.18
N ASN A 188 5.43 23.79 -1.01
CA ASN A 188 4.74 22.51 -0.79
C ASN A 188 3.24 22.73 -0.49
N ALA A 189 2.53 23.49 -1.33
CA ALA A 189 1.14 23.92 -1.12
C ALA A 189 0.16 22.81 -0.70
N VAL A 190 0.32 21.62 -1.29
CA VAL A 190 -0.45 20.41 -0.94
C VAL A 190 -0.18 19.98 0.50
N ALA A 191 1.08 19.99 0.92
CA ALA A 191 1.48 19.59 2.25
C ALA A 191 1.02 20.62 3.31
N THR A 192 1.14 21.91 3.01
CA THR A 192 0.63 22.99 3.88
C THR A 192 -0.86 22.81 4.15
N THR A 193 -1.62 22.56 3.09
CA THR A 193 -3.07 22.30 3.16
C THR A 193 -3.40 21.12 4.07
N TRP A 194 -2.61 20.04 3.99
CA TRP A 194 -2.78 18.87 4.86
C TRP A 194 -2.42 19.16 6.30
N LEU A 195 -1.32 19.84 6.58
CA LEU A 195 -0.91 20.17 7.95
C LEU A 195 -1.96 21.04 8.66
N VAL A 196 -2.45 22.09 7.99
CA VAL A 196 -3.53 22.94 8.53
C VAL A 196 -4.77 22.10 8.84
N SER A 197 -5.11 21.17 7.96
CA SER A 197 -6.22 20.23 8.15
C SER A 197 -6.00 19.26 9.31
N PHE A 198 -4.80 18.69 9.45
CA PHE A 198 -4.47 17.76 10.53
C PHE A 198 -4.51 18.43 11.90
N ASP A 199 -3.95 19.65 12.01
CA ASP A 199 -4.02 20.42 13.26
C ASP A 199 -5.43 20.82 13.62
N GLN A 200 -6.26 21.14 12.63
CA GLN A 200 -7.67 21.43 12.85
C GLN A 200 -8.43 20.19 13.33
N ILE A 201 -8.22 19.03 12.70
CA ILE A 201 -8.82 17.76 13.14
C ILE A 201 -8.40 17.46 14.58
N ARG A 202 -7.11 17.57 14.90
CA ARG A 202 -6.60 17.35 16.27
C ARG A 202 -7.28 18.21 17.32
N ARG A 203 -7.63 19.46 16.99
CA ARG A 203 -8.30 20.39 17.90
C ARG A 203 -9.81 20.14 18.04
N THR A 204 -10.46 19.60 17.01
CA THR A 204 -11.93 19.55 16.91
C THR A 204 -12.51 18.14 17.00
N ASP A 205 -11.77 17.12 16.59
CA ASP A 205 -12.18 15.72 16.54
C ASP A 205 -11.01 14.80 16.94
N GLY A 206 -10.86 14.60 18.25
CA GLY A 206 -9.82 13.75 18.84
C GLY A 206 -9.82 12.32 18.29
N PRO A 207 -10.96 11.61 18.24
CA PRO A 207 -11.04 10.27 17.64
C PRO A 207 -10.58 10.23 16.17
N ALA A 208 -10.93 11.23 15.35
CA ALA A 208 -10.44 11.28 13.97
C ALA A 208 -8.92 11.48 13.90
N ALA A 209 -8.34 12.29 14.78
CA ALA A 209 -6.89 12.47 14.86
C ALA A 209 -6.19 11.17 15.30
N GLU A 210 -6.75 10.42 16.25
CA GLU A 210 -6.21 9.12 16.66
C GLU A 210 -6.27 8.10 15.53
N LEU A 211 -7.38 8.03 14.79
CA LEU A 211 -7.50 7.18 13.61
C LEU A 211 -6.48 7.57 12.53
N LEU A 212 -6.32 8.87 12.26
CA LEU A 212 -5.36 9.37 11.29
C LEU A 212 -3.92 8.96 11.68
N SER A 213 -3.57 9.14 12.96
CA SER A 213 -2.27 8.73 13.50
C SER A 213 -2.04 7.22 13.46
N PHE A 214 -3.07 6.42 13.72
CA PHE A 214 -2.99 4.96 13.61
C PHE A 214 -2.79 4.52 12.15
N ILE A 215 -3.58 5.07 11.22
CA ILE A 215 -3.54 4.71 9.80
C ILE A 215 -2.16 5.04 9.20
N SER A 216 -1.47 6.07 9.69
CA SER A 216 -0.12 6.42 9.25
C SER A 216 0.96 5.39 9.62
N GLN A 217 0.64 4.40 10.44
CA GLN A 217 1.58 3.35 10.87
C GLN A 217 1.33 2.01 10.17
N ILE A 218 0.24 1.88 9.41
CA ILE A 218 -0.15 0.63 8.74
C ILE A 218 -0.17 0.81 7.21
N GLU A 219 -0.39 -0.26 6.46
CA GLU A 219 -0.56 -0.17 5.01
C GLU A 219 -1.72 0.78 4.64
N PRO A 220 -1.48 1.85 3.85
CA PRO A 220 -2.50 2.86 3.52
C PRO A 220 -3.60 2.37 2.59
N LYS A 221 -3.49 1.18 1.99
CA LYS A 221 -4.48 0.61 1.08
C LYS A 221 -5.27 -0.53 1.70
N ALA A 222 -6.53 -0.67 1.26
CA ALA A 222 -7.43 -1.75 1.64
C ALA A 222 -7.60 -1.93 3.16
N ILE A 223 -7.70 -0.83 3.89
CA ILE A 223 -7.79 -0.77 5.36
C ILE A 223 -9.19 -1.21 5.80
N PRO A 224 -9.36 -2.34 6.51
CA PRO A 224 -10.67 -2.75 7.03
C PRO A 224 -11.10 -1.92 8.23
N ARG A 225 -12.36 -1.49 8.32
CA ARG A 225 -12.90 -0.82 9.52
C ARG A 225 -12.60 -1.60 10.80
N SER A 226 -12.63 -2.92 10.73
CA SER A 226 -12.43 -3.82 11.86
C SER A 226 -11.01 -3.81 12.43
N ILE A 227 -10.01 -3.33 11.68
CA ILE A 227 -8.62 -3.19 12.18
C ILE A 227 -8.41 -1.87 12.92
N LEU A 228 -9.29 -0.88 12.73
CA LEU A 228 -9.13 0.44 13.32
C LEU A 228 -9.37 0.42 14.84
N PRO A 229 -8.63 1.23 15.62
CA PRO A 229 -8.91 1.45 17.04
C PRO A 229 -10.34 1.89 17.24
N ARG A 230 -11.08 1.24 18.15
CA ARG A 230 -12.48 1.57 18.41
C ARG A 230 -12.59 2.70 19.44
N PRO A 231 -13.19 3.85 19.09
CA PRO A 231 -13.56 4.86 20.07
C PRO A 231 -14.59 4.32 21.07
N GLU A 232 -14.86 5.09 22.12
CA GLU A 232 -15.82 4.75 23.19
C GLU A 232 -17.24 4.41 22.69
N SER A 233 -17.65 4.91 21.52
CA SER A 233 -18.95 4.62 20.92
C SER A 233 -18.89 4.47 19.40
N GLU A 234 -19.80 3.68 18.84
CA GLU A 234 -19.96 3.54 17.37
C GLU A 234 -20.33 4.87 16.71
N GLU A 235 -21.05 5.76 17.40
CA GLU A 235 -21.34 7.10 16.92
C GLU A 235 -20.06 7.91 16.72
N LYS A 236 -19.15 7.90 17.70
CA LYS A 236 -17.83 8.55 17.59
C LYS A 236 -17.01 7.94 16.46
N MET A 237 -17.07 6.62 16.26
CA MET A 237 -16.41 5.94 15.14
C MET A 237 -16.93 6.43 13.78
N VAL A 238 -18.26 6.42 13.59
CA VAL A 238 -18.89 6.88 12.35
C VAL A 238 -18.59 8.35 12.09
N HIS A 239 -18.64 9.18 13.13
CA HIS A 239 -18.27 10.60 13.04
C HIS A 239 -16.81 10.77 12.62
N ALA A 240 -15.88 10.08 13.28
CA ALA A 240 -14.44 10.19 13.01
C ALA A 240 -14.08 9.76 11.58
N ILE A 241 -14.62 8.63 11.12
CA ILE A 241 -14.44 8.19 9.72
C ILE A 241 -15.07 9.20 8.76
N GLY A 242 -16.28 9.70 9.09
CA GLY A 242 -16.95 10.76 8.32
C GLY A 242 -16.13 12.05 8.26
N THR A 243 -15.39 12.39 9.31
CA THR A 243 -14.46 13.52 9.36
C THR A 243 -13.33 13.32 8.36
N LEU A 244 -12.63 12.19 8.42
CA LEU A 244 -11.52 11.89 7.53
C LEU A 244 -11.94 11.76 6.06
N CYS A 245 -13.11 11.18 5.78
CA CYS A 245 -13.69 11.17 4.44
C CYS A 245 -14.14 12.57 4.00
N GLY A 246 -14.65 13.39 4.93
CA GLY A 246 -15.09 14.75 4.65
C GLY A 246 -13.95 15.68 4.23
N TYR A 247 -12.77 15.51 4.82
CA TYR A 247 -11.52 16.17 4.36
C TYR A 247 -10.87 15.46 3.16
N ALA A 248 -11.47 14.39 2.63
CA ALA A 248 -10.91 13.57 1.55
C ALA A 248 -9.52 12.95 1.88
N PHE A 249 -9.23 12.66 3.14
CA PHE A 249 -8.05 11.90 3.56
C PHE A 249 -8.25 10.38 3.46
N LEU A 250 -9.50 9.94 3.61
CA LEU A 250 -9.90 8.54 3.40
C LEU A 250 -10.94 8.44 2.30
N GLY A 251 -10.70 7.55 1.35
CA GLY A 251 -11.68 7.10 0.37
C GLY A 251 -12.28 5.77 0.80
N ARG A 252 -13.61 5.66 0.76
CA ARG A 252 -14.30 4.36 0.96
C ARG A 252 -14.38 3.62 -0.37
N ARG A 253 -14.00 2.34 -0.40
CA ARG A 253 -14.21 1.47 -1.57
C ARG A 253 -15.68 1.09 -1.68
N GLU A 254 -16.21 1.04 -2.89
CA GLU A 254 -17.63 0.77 -3.18
C GLU A 254 -18.16 -0.43 -2.38
N GLU A 255 -19.31 -0.22 -1.72
CA GLU A 255 -20.10 -1.17 -0.89
C GLU A 255 -19.34 -2.04 0.12
N SER A 256 -18.05 -1.78 0.35
CA SER A 256 -17.20 -2.50 1.28
C SER A 256 -16.86 -1.63 2.48
N ASP A 257 -16.50 -2.28 3.59
CA ASP A 257 -16.02 -1.62 4.80
C ASP A 257 -14.49 -1.45 4.78
N LEU A 258 -13.98 -1.15 3.57
CA LEU A 258 -12.57 -0.97 3.26
C LEU A 258 -12.31 0.48 2.88
N PHE A 259 -11.19 1.00 3.36
CA PHE A 259 -10.75 2.38 3.14
C PHE A 259 -9.38 2.42 2.48
N ASP A 260 -9.16 3.45 1.68
CA ASP A 260 -7.85 3.78 1.13
C ASP A 260 -7.46 5.19 1.56
N MET A 261 -6.23 5.32 2.04
CA MET A 261 -5.53 6.59 2.16
C MET A 261 -4.67 6.81 0.91
N HIS A 262 -4.51 8.07 0.52
CA HIS A 262 -3.54 8.43 -0.51
C HIS A 262 -2.12 8.30 0.06
N SER A 263 -1.17 7.74 -0.70
CA SER A 263 0.21 7.51 -0.24
C SER A 263 0.89 8.80 0.26
N LEU A 264 0.67 9.92 -0.42
CA LEU A 264 1.20 11.22 0.00
C LEU A 264 0.55 11.75 1.29
N VAL A 265 -0.75 11.53 1.51
CA VAL A 265 -1.43 11.88 2.76
C VAL A 265 -0.86 11.04 3.90
N HIS A 266 -0.62 9.76 3.64
CA HIS A 266 0.01 8.83 4.57
C HIS A 266 1.42 9.30 4.98
N VAL A 267 2.27 9.67 4.02
CA VAL A 267 3.60 10.23 4.29
C VAL A 267 3.51 11.54 5.07
N ALA A 268 2.67 12.48 4.62
CA ALA A 268 2.51 13.77 5.29
C ALA A 268 2.02 13.65 6.73
N THR A 269 1.16 12.66 7.01
CA THR A 269 0.70 12.37 8.37
C THR A 269 1.85 11.90 9.26
N ARG A 270 2.76 11.06 8.75
CA ARG A 270 3.95 10.63 9.50
C ARG A 270 4.87 11.80 9.83
N VAL A 271 5.11 12.70 8.87
CA VAL A 271 5.88 13.92 9.11
C VAL A 271 5.22 14.81 10.15
N TRP A 272 3.90 15.00 10.07
CA TRP A 272 3.16 15.77 11.05
C TRP A 272 3.29 15.21 12.48
N ILE A 273 3.27 13.89 12.65
CA ILE A 273 3.47 13.22 13.94
C ILE A 273 4.91 13.38 14.44
N GLU A 274 5.90 13.30 13.54
CA GLU A 274 7.31 13.49 13.87
C GLU A 274 7.58 14.90 14.41
N ARG A 275 6.98 15.92 13.79
CA ARG A 275 7.08 17.31 14.25
C ARG A 275 6.51 17.52 15.66
N GLN A 276 5.57 16.69 16.08
CA GLN A 276 5.01 16.73 17.43
C GLN A 276 5.88 15.95 18.44
N GLY A 277 6.94 15.27 17.99
CA GLY A 277 7.74 14.38 18.84
C GLY A 277 7.01 13.11 19.27
N ARG A 278 5.91 12.74 18.58
CA ARG A 278 5.00 11.64 18.97
C ARG A 278 5.19 10.36 18.15
N THR A 279 6.27 10.26 17.37
CA THR A 279 6.55 9.10 16.50
C THR A 279 6.58 7.80 17.30
N GLY A 280 7.43 7.74 18.34
CA GLY A 280 7.59 6.52 19.13
C GLY A 280 6.34 6.10 19.89
N GLU A 281 5.57 7.06 20.41
CA GLU A 281 4.28 6.81 21.08
C GLU A 281 3.26 6.21 20.10
N THR A 282 3.12 6.82 18.93
CA THR A 282 2.14 6.41 17.91
C THR A 282 2.50 5.05 17.32
N GLU A 283 3.78 4.82 17.01
CA GLU A 283 4.28 3.52 16.55
C GLU A 283 4.02 2.42 17.58
N THR A 284 4.16 2.73 18.87
CA THR A 284 3.95 1.76 19.95
C THR A 284 2.48 1.47 20.18
N ALA A 285 1.63 2.50 20.19
CA ALA A 285 0.19 2.34 20.30
C ALA A 285 -0.39 1.53 19.12
N ALA A 286 0.04 1.82 17.89
CA ALA A 286 -0.40 1.07 16.70
C ALA A 286 0.05 -0.40 16.76
N PHE A 287 1.30 -0.63 17.18
CA PHE A 287 1.83 -1.98 17.37
C PHE A 287 1.03 -2.77 18.42
N GLN A 288 0.80 -2.20 19.60
CA GLN A 288 0.02 -2.83 20.67
C GLN A 288 -1.41 -3.16 20.24
N HIS A 289 -2.04 -2.24 19.51
CA HIS A 289 -3.38 -2.45 18.96
C HIS A 289 -3.41 -3.61 17.95
N LEU A 290 -2.42 -3.73 17.07
CA LEU A 290 -2.32 -4.87 16.16
C LEU A 290 -2.03 -6.18 16.88
N VAL A 291 -1.17 -6.19 17.90
CA VAL A 291 -0.92 -7.38 18.72
C VAL A 291 -2.23 -7.90 19.34
N ALA A 292 -3.08 -7.00 19.84
CA ALA A 292 -4.37 -7.37 20.43
C ALA A 292 -5.43 -7.78 19.39
N THR A 293 -5.42 -7.16 18.21
CA THR A 293 -6.49 -7.31 17.20
C THR A 293 -6.18 -8.40 16.17
N PHE A 294 -4.91 -8.73 15.94
CA PHE A 294 -4.52 -9.70 14.91
C PHE A 294 -4.99 -11.11 15.29
N PRO A 295 -5.85 -11.75 14.47
CA PRO A 295 -6.46 -13.03 14.81
C PRO A 295 -5.42 -14.17 14.81
N SER A 296 -5.78 -15.29 15.44
CA SER A 296 -5.08 -16.57 15.26
C SER A 296 -5.12 -16.98 13.79
N ALA A 297 -4.14 -17.78 13.36
CA ALA A 297 -4.07 -18.35 12.03
C ALA A 297 -5.17 -19.42 11.76
N ASP A 298 -6.29 -19.41 12.47
CA ASP A 298 -7.36 -20.38 12.25
C ASP A 298 -8.00 -20.20 10.87
N ARG A 299 -8.35 -21.32 10.22
CA ARG A 299 -9.02 -21.30 8.90
C ARG A 299 -10.35 -20.54 8.92
N ALA A 300 -11.03 -20.53 10.07
CA ALA A 300 -12.27 -19.77 10.27
C ALA A 300 -12.03 -18.24 10.12
N ASN A 301 -10.84 -17.76 10.49
CA ASN A 301 -10.43 -16.36 10.37
C ASN A 301 -9.77 -16.05 9.02
N GLY A 302 -9.87 -16.96 8.05
CA GLY A 302 -9.17 -16.94 6.76
C GLY A 302 -9.29 -15.65 5.95
N THR A 303 -10.46 -15.02 5.97
CA THR A 303 -10.70 -13.75 5.27
C THR A 303 -10.15 -12.56 6.06
N LEU A 304 -10.28 -12.62 7.39
CA LEU A 304 -9.89 -11.55 8.31
C LEU A 304 -8.37 -11.40 8.39
N TRP A 305 -7.63 -12.49 8.65
CA TRP A 305 -6.17 -12.41 8.75
C TRP A 305 -5.53 -12.05 7.42
N ARG A 306 -6.10 -12.48 6.28
CA ARG A 306 -5.62 -12.08 4.94
C ARG A 306 -5.74 -10.58 4.72
N ALA A 307 -6.84 -9.98 5.16
CA ALA A 307 -7.03 -8.53 5.11
C ALA A 307 -6.06 -7.81 6.05
N TYR A 308 -5.72 -8.38 7.21
CA TYR A 308 -4.85 -7.75 8.20
C TYR A 308 -3.36 -7.93 7.93
N LEU A 309 -2.99 -8.94 7.15
CA LEU A 309 -1.61 -9.35 6.91
C LEU A 309 -0.71 -8.23 6.36
N PRO A 310 -1.13 -7.43 5.34
CA PRO A 310 -0.31 -6.31 4.86
C PRO A 310 -0.03 -5.26 5.94
N HIS A 311 -1.02 -4.96 6.79
CA HIS A 311 -0.90 -3.99 7.87
C HIS A 311 0.07 -4.47 8.96
N ALA A 312 -0.02 -5.75 9.35
CA ALA A 312 0.90 -6.34 10.32
C ALA A 312 2.35 -6.41 9.80
N LEU A 313 2.53 -6.75 8.52
CA LEU A 313 3.85 -6.74 7.89
C LEU A 313 4.46 -5.34 7.83
N GLY A 314 3.66 -4.32 7.50
CA GLY A 314 4.11 -2.92 7.48
C GLY A 314 4.69 -2.47 8.82
N VAL A 315 3.97 -2.76 9.92
CA VAL A 315 4.42 -2.42 11.28
C VAL A 315 5.67 -3.20 11.70
N LEU A 316 5.76 -4.49 11.35
CA LEU A 316 6.93 -5.31 11.66
C LEU A 316 8.17 -4.87 10.87
N GLN A 317 8.05 -4.50 9.59
CA GLN A 317 9.18 -4.05 8.77
C GLN A 317 9.81 -2.73 9.26
N GLY A 318 9.01 -1.84 9.85
CA GLY A 318 9.51 -0.63 10.50
C GLY A 318 10.40 -0.91 11.71
N ARG A 319 10.26 -2.08 12.33
CA ARG A 319 10.98 -2.50 13.53
C ARG A 319 11.93 -3.66 13.20
N LYS A 320 13.14 -3.33 12.73
CA LYS A 320 14.12 -4.29 12.16
C LYS A 320 14.50 -5.50 13.03
N GLU A 321 14.20 -5.51 14.34
CA GLU A 321 14.57 -6.59 15.26
C GLU A 321 13.44 -6.92 16.24
N CYS A 322 13.19 -8.22 16.49
CA CYS A 322 12.31 -8.68 17.56
C CYS A 322 12.97 -8.40 18.92
N ARG A 323 12.58 -7.31 19.58
CA ARG A 323 13.17 -6.90 20.87
C ARG A 323 12.29 -7.23 22.07
N THR A 324 10.97 -7.31 21.88
CA THR A 324 9.98 -7.57 22.93
C THR A 324 9.25 -8.90 22.71
N GLU A 325 8.67 -9.46 23.77
CA GLU A 325 7.86 -10.68 23.73
C GLU A 325 6.65 -10.51 22.80
N GLU A 326 5.97 -9.37 22.87
CA GLU A 326 4.83 -9.03 22.02
C GLU A 326 5.20 -9.03 20.51
N MET A 327 6.42 -8.58 20.17
CA MET A 327 6.91 -8.60 18.77
C MET A 327 7.17 -10.03 18.30
N CYS A 328 7.73 -10.86 19.17
CA CYS A 328 7.91 -12.27 18.92
C CYS A 328 6.57 -12.95 18.64
N ASP A 329 5.56 -12.68 19.46
CA ASP A 329 4.23 -13.28 19.34
C ASP A 329 3.44 -12.82 18.12
N LEU A 330 3.52 -11.53 17.76
CA LEU A 330 2.93 -11.04 16.51
C LEU A 330 3.65 -11.62 15.30
N SER A 331 4.99 -11.63 15.30
CA SER A 331 5.79 -12.21 14.21
C SER A 331 5.49 -13.70 14.03
N PHE A 332 5.31 -14.43 15.13
CA PHE A 332 4.93 -15.84 15.10
C PHE A 332 3.55 -16.05 14.47
N ARG A 333 2.52 -15.30 14.89
CA ARG A 333 1.17 -15.38 14.29
C ARG A 333 1.15 -14.99 12.81
N VAL A 334 1.89 -13.95 12.43
CA VAL A 334 2.06 -13.52 11.03
C VAL A 334 2.75 -14.61 10.21
N GLY A 335 3.79 -15.24 10.77
CA GLY A 335 4.49 -16.37 10.14
C GLY A 335 3.56 -17.55 9.86
N GLN A 336 2.70 -17.91 10.83
CA GLN A 336 1.69 -18.97 10.65
C GLN A 336 0.70 -18.64 9.52
N CYS A 337 0.25 -17.39 9.43
CA CYS A 337 -0.63 -16.95 8.36
C CYS A 337 0.06 -17.02 6.98
N LEU A 338 1.33 -16.62 6.90
CA LEU A 338 2.14 -16.70 5.67
C LEU A 338 2.39 -18.14 5.22
N ASP A 339 2.65 -19.06 6.15
CA ASP A 339 2.81 -20.49 5.87
C ASP A 339 1.53 -21.08 5.24
N GLN A 340 0.37 -20.71 5.78
CA GLN A 340 -0.93 -21.12 5.23
C GLN A 340 -1.21 -20.55 3.83
N ASP A 341 -0.73 -19.33 3.57
CA ASP A 341 -0.79 -18.72 2.24
C ASP A 341 0.31 -19.24 1.29
N ARG A 342 1.14 -20.19 1.74
CA ARG A 342 2.27 -20.78 1.01
C ARG A 342 3.40 -19.80 0.68
N ARG A 343 3.47 -18.69 1.40
CA ARG A 343 4.54 -17.68 1.31
C ARG A 343 5.71 -18.08 2.22
N PHE A 344 6.25 -19.28 2.01
CA PHE A 344 7.19 -19.95 2.92
C PHE A 344 8.44 -19.12 3.23
N LYS A 345 9.01 -18.42 2.25
CA LYS A 345 10.21 -17.58 2.46
C LYS A 345 9.97 -16.41 3.41
N GLU A 346 8.79 -15.82 3.37
CA GLU A 346 8.43 -14.73 4.27
C GLU A 346 8.06 -15.27 5.65
N ALA A 347 7.37 -16.41 5.70
CA ALA A 347 7.10 -17.13 6.95
C ALA A 347 8.40 -17.49 7.69
N ILE A 348 9.40 -18.03 6.98
CA ILE A 348 10.72 -18.36 7.52
C ILE A 348 11.35 -17.13 8.19
N ARG A 349 11.37 -15.97 7.53
CA ARG A 349 11.94 -14.75 8.11
C ARG A 349 11.26 -14.33 9.41
N CYS A 350 9.93 -14.45 9.48
CA CYS A 350 9.17 -14.17 10.69
C CYS A 350 9.47 -15.18 11.81
N PHE A 351 9.58 -16.45 11.47
CA PHE A 351 9.85 -17.52 12.43
C PHE A 351 11.29 -17.53 12.93
N GLU A 352 12.29 -17.23 12.09
CA GLU A 352 13.71 -17.14 12.49
C GLU A 352 13.89 -16.11 13.60
N GLY A 353 13.39 -14.88 13.42
CA GLY A 353 13.48 -13.83 14.44
C GLY A 353 12.74 -14.19 15.75
N ALA A 354 11.60 -14.88 15.65
CA ALA A 354 10.87 -15.35 16.83
C ALA A 354 11.62 -16.47 17.58
N CYS A 355 12.18 -17.44 16.84
CA CYS A 355 12.95 -18.56 17.40
C CYS A 355 14.22 -18.08 18.09
N GLU A 356 14.95 -17.14 17.47
CA GLU A 356 16.17 -16.57 18.06
C GLU A 356 15.86 -15.87 19.37
N TRP A 357 14.83 -15.01 19.40
CA TRP A 357 14.42 -14.32 20.62
C TRP A 357 14.03 -15.28 21.75
N ARG A 358 13.23 -16.32 21.44
CA ARG A 358 12.80 -17.35 22.42
C ARG A 358 13.99 -18.20 22.89
N LYS A 359 14.93 -18.52 22.01
CA LYS A 359 16.13 -19.31 22.34
C LYS A 359 17.06 -18.59 23.34
N GLU A 360 17.16 -17.27 23.26
CA GLU A 360 17.98 -16.46 24.17
C GLU A 360 17.38 -16.30 25.58
N ARG A 361 16.05 -16.36 25.71
CA ARG A 361 15.32 -15.97 26.93
C ARG A 361 14.60 -17.12 27.62
N LEU A 362 14.22 -18.15 26.88
CA LEU A 362 13.44 -19.28 27.39
C LEU A 362 14.31 -20.53 27.53
N ALA A 363 13.96 -21.36 28.51
CA ALA A 363 14.60 -22.65 28.72
C ALA A 363 14.46 -23.55 27.49
N ALA A 364 15.36 -24.51 27.33
CA ALA A 364 15.38 -25.38 26.15
C ALA A 364 14.12 -26.26 26.04
N ASP A 365 13.48 -26.57 27.16
CA ASP A 365 12.27 -27.36 27.29
C ASP A 365 10.98 -26.51 27.36
N ASP A 366 11.10 -25.19 27.23
CA ASP A 366 9.94 -24.30 27.19
C ASP A 366 9.05 -24.62 25.99
N HIS A 367 7.74 -24.69 26.25
CA HIS A 367 6.76 -25.08 25.24
C HIS A 367 6.71 -24.09 24.05
N SER A 368 6.72 -22.79 24.32
CA SER A 368 6.64 -21.75 23.30
C SER A 368 7.88 -21.71 22.41
N ARG A 369 9.05 -22.07 22.97
CA ARG A 369 10.28 -22.25 22.19
C ARG A 369 10.18 -23.45 21.27
N LEU A 370 9.78 -24.61 21.78
CA LEU A 370 9.66 -25.83 20.99
C LEU A 370 8.61 -25.70 19.87
N ASP A 371 7.49 -25.02 20.15
CA ASP A 371 6.46 -24.72 19.15
C ASP A 371 6.99 -23.81 18.02
N SER A 372 7.79 -22.79 18.36
CA SER A 372 8.45 -21.96 17.32
C SER A 372 9.45 -22.73 16.47
N GLU A 373 10.28 -23.59 17.07
CA GLU A 373 11.22 -24.45 16.33
C GLU A 373 10.46 -25.43 15.42
N HIS A 374 9.31 -25.96 15.88
CA HIS A 374 8.45 -26.81 15.06
C HIS A 374 7.89 -26.09 13.83
N GLU A 375 7.27 -24.91 14.01
CA GLU A 375 6.68 -24.16 12.90
C GLU A 375 7.75 -23.65 11.91
N LEU A 376 8.94 -23.27 12.39
CA LEU A 376 10.07 -22.95 11.50
C LEU A 376 10.49 -24.16 10.65
N ALA A 377 10.58 -25.34 11.27
CA ALA A 377 10.89 -26.56 10.52
C ALA A 377 9.80 -26.91 9.50
N ARG A 378 8.52 -26.68 9.82
CA ARG A 378 7.42 -26.81 8.85
C ARG A 378 7.58 -25.85 7.67
N ALA A 379 7.93 -24.59 7.92
CA ALA A 379 8.16 -23.62 6.87
C ALA A 379 9.36 -24.00 5.97
N TYR A 380 10.44 -24.56 6.54
CA TYR A 380 11.55 -25.13 5.78
C TYR A 380 11.13 -26.30 4.88
N LEU A 381 10.21 -27.16 5.32
CA LEU A 381 9.66 -28.21 4.46
C LEU A 381 8.88 -27.62 3.28
N GLY A 382 8.09 -26.57 3.52
CA GLY A 382 7.37 -25.83 2.49
C GLY A 382 8.31 -25.24 1.43
N ASP A 383 9.45 -24.68 1.87
CA ASP A 383 10.50 -24.13 1.00
C ASP A 383 11.46 -25.19 0.41
N ARG A 384 11.23 -26.48 0.70
CA ARG A 384 12.04 -27.64 0.25
C ARG A 384 13.45 -27.73 0.87
N ARG A 385 13.69 -27.06 1.98
CA ARG A 385 14.89 -27.19 2.83
C ARG A 385 14.77 -28.41 3.75
N ILE A 386 14.69 -29.60 3.15
CA ILE A 386 14.28 -30.82 3.85
C ILE A 386 15.29 -31.27 4.91
N THR A 387 16.60 -31.17 4.63
CA THR A 387 17.65 -31.58 5.58
C THR A 387 17.59 -30.74 6.86
N GLU A 388 17.52 -29.42 6.71
CA GLU A 388 17.48 -28.47 7.83
C GLU A 388 16.20 -28.64 8.68
N ALA A 389 15.06 -28.90 8.04
CA ALA A 389 13.83 -29.22 8.74
C ALA A 389 13.91 -30.51 9.57
N ILE A 390 14.56 -31.55 9.04
CA ILE A 390 14.73 -32.82 9.76
C ILE A 390 15.63 -32.62 10.97
N GLU A 391 16.78 -31.95 10.81
CA GLU A 391 17.70 -31.67 11.91
C GLU A 391 17.02 -30.88 13.04
N MET A 392 16.23 -29.87 12.68
CA MET A 392 15.50 -29.04 13.64
C MET A 392 14.41 -29.85 14.37
N LEU A 393 13.60 -30.64 13.67
CA LEU A 393 12.58 -31.46 14.32
C LEU A 393 13.21 -32.54 15.21
N GLU A 394 14.33 -33.16 14.79
CA GLU A 394 15.05 -34.13 15.61
C GLU A 394 15.48 -33.54 16.96
N HIS A 395 15.96 -32.29 16.95
CA HIS A 395 16.27 -31.55 18.17
C HIS A 395 15.02 -31.39 19.06
N VAL A 396 13.92 -30.86 18.50
CA VAL A 396 12.66 -30.64 19.23
C VAL A 396 12.16 -31.92 19.90
N VAL A 397 12.08 -33.03 19.15
CA VAL A 397 11.60 -34.31 19.69
C VAL A 397 12.58 -34.90 20.71
N ALA A 398 13.88 -34.70 20.55
CA ALA A 398 14.87 -35.16 21.54
C ALA A 398 14.72 -34.44 22.88
N VAL A 399 14.39 -33.14 22.86
CA VAL A 399 14.11 -32.36 24.07
C VAL A 399 12.77 -32.79 24.68
N GLN A 400 11.68 -32.84 23.91
CA GLN A 400 10.36 -33.27 24.38
C GLN A 400 10.38 -34.68 24.99
N LYS A 401 11.22 -35.59 24.48
CA LYS A 401 11.37 -36.95 25.04
C LYS A 401 11.92 -36.97 26.46
N LYS A 402 12.74 -35.98 26.83
CA LYS A 402 13.37 -35.88 28.15
C LYS A 402 12.44 -35.24 29.19
N THR A 403 11.52 -34.39 28.75
CA THR A 403 10.73 -33.52 29.64
C THR A 403 9.24 -33.84 29.67
N LEU A 404 8.67 -34.39 28.60
CA LEU A 404 7.23 -34.68 28.47
C LEU A 404 6.96 -36.19 28.50
N ALA A 405 5.77 -36.57 28.97
CA ALA A 405 5.30 -37.95 28.96
C ALA A 405 5.05 -38.47 27.53
N GLU A 406 5.04 -39.79 27.31
CA GLU A 406 4.90 -40.37 25.96
C GLU A 406 3.56 -40.08 25.29
N ASP A 407 2.53 -39.84 26.09
CA ASP A 407 1.17 -39.55 25.68
C ASP A 407 0.90 -38.07 25.41
N ASP A 408 1.86 -37.18 25.70
CA ASP A 408 1.76 -35.75 25.43
C ASP A 408 1.44 -35.48 23.94
N HIS A 409 0.48 -34.59 23.71
CA HIS A 409 -0.03 -34.30 22.37
C HIS A 409 1.06 -33.78 21.43
N PHE A 410 1.88 -32.83 21.88
CA PHE A 410 2.91 -32.18 21.07
C PHE A 410 4.05 -33.16 20.74
N ARG A 411 4.52 -33.91 21.74
CA ARG A 411 5.52 -34.97 21.54
C ARG A 411 5.07 -36.00 20.50
N ARG A 412 3.77 -36.34 20.49
CA ARG A 412 3.20 -37.29 19.53
C ARG A 412 3.08 -36.72 18.12
N VAL A 413 2.70 -35.45 17.98
CA VAL A 413 2.60 -34.78 16.67
C VAL A 413 3.99 -34.67 16.03
N ASP A 414 4.97 -34.18 16.77
CA ASP A 414 6.32 -33.93 16.25
C ASP A 414 7.06 -35.23 15.93
N GLY A 415 6.91 -36.24 16.81
CA GLY A 415 7.42 -37.58 16.58
C GLY A 415 6.86 -38.23 15.30
N LYS A 416 5.57 -38.01 15.00
CA LYS A 416 4.96 -38.48 13.74
C LYS A 416 5.46 -37.70 12.53
N SER A 417 5.61 -36.38 12.64
CA SER A 417 6.12 -35.53 11.57
C SER A 417 7.51 -35.95 11.12
N ILE A 418 8.44 -36.18 12.06
CA ILE A 418 9.80 -36.68 11.75
C ILE A 418 9.77 -38.05 11.10
N LEU A 419 8.97 -38.98 11.63
CA LEU A 419 8.91 -40.34 11.11
C LEU A 419 8.41 -40.34 9.65
N ALA A 420 7.37 -39.55 9.36
CA ALA A 420 6.84 -39.39 8.02
C ALA A 420 7.90 -38.83 7.06
N LEU A 421 8.67 -37.82 7.49
CA LEU A 421 9.73 -37.21 6.69
C LEU A 421 10.89 -38.17 6.41
N LYS A 422 11.38 -38.87 7.43
CA LYS A 422 12.45 -39.89 7.26
C LYS A 422 12.03 -41.00 6.31
N LEU A 423 10.76 -41.41 6.33
CA LEU A 423 10.22 -42.40 5.39
C LEU A 423 10.08 -41.85 3.97
N ALA A 424 9.82 -40.55 3.81
CA ALA A 424 9.71 -39.90 2.51
C ALA A 424 11.08 -39.63 1.85
N VAL A 425 12.10 -39.32 2.64
CA VAL A 425 13.47 -39.02 2.18
C VAL A 425 14.30 -40.29 1.96
N ARG A 426 13.92 -41.42 2.58
CA ARG A 426 14.55 -42.70 2.28
C ARG A 426 14.43 -42.99 0.77
N PRO A 427 15.54 -43.30 0.07
CA PRO A 427 15.48 -43.68 -1.33
C PRO A 427 14.58 -44.93 -1.45
N ARG A 428 13.41 -44.77 -2.08
CA ARG A 428 12.47 -45.87 -2.29
C ARG A 428 13.13 -46.91 -3.20
N ARG A 429 13.64 -48.00 -2.61
CA ARG A 429 13.49 -49.31 -3.25
C ARG A 429 11.99 -49.59 -3.24
N TYR A 430 11.41 -49.87 -4.41
CA TYR A 430 9.99 -50.19 -4.71
C TYR A 430 9.12 -49.05 -5.29
N PRO A 431 8.75 -49.11 -6.59
CA PRO A 431 8.10 -48.04 -7.34
C PRO A 431 6.57 -48.21 -7.49
N SER A 432 5.80 -48.26 -6.40
CA SER A 432 4.33 -48.31 -6.53
C SER A 432 3.55 -47.86 -5.29
N LEU A 433 3.61 -46.58 -4.95
CA LEU A 433 2.58 -45.91 -4.14
C LEU A 433 2.61 -44.42 -4.47
N ARG A 434 1.60 -43.95 -5.21
CA ARG A 434 1.45 -42.53 -5.60
C ARG A 434 1.42 -41.66 -4.34
N LEU A 435 2.28 -40.64 -4.34
CA LEU A 435 2.72 -39.86 -3.18
C LEU A 435 1.88 -38.61 -2.87
N THR A 436 0.71 -38.40 -3.50
CA THR A 436 0.16 -37.04 -3.59
C THR A 436 -1.10 -36.75 -2.77
N SER A 437 -1.78 -37.71 -2.15
CA SER A 437 -3.02 -37.42 -1.40
C SER A 437 -2.91 -37.53 0.12
N THR A 438 -2.04 -38.39 0.66
CA THR A 438 -2.02 -38.69 2.10
C THR A 438 -1.12 -37.76 2.92
N LEU A 439 -0.02 -37.25 2.34
CA LEU A 439 0.90 -36.32 3.04
C LEU A 439 0.28 -34.94 3.25
N HIS A 440 -0.58 -34.47 2.34
CA HIS A 440 -1.21 -33.16 2.48
C HIS A 440 -2.30 -33.15 3.56
N MET A 441 -2.94 -34.28 3.85
CA MET A 441 -4.05 -34.35 4.81
C MET A 441 -3.59 -34.49 6.28
N SER A 442 -2.45 -35.12 6.55
CA SER A 442 -1.93 -35.25 7.94
C SER A 442 -1.08 -34.07 8.42
N LEU A 443 -0.53 -33.25 7.50
CA LEU A 443 0.30 -32.09 7.83
C LEU A 443 -0.45 -30.75 7.76
N CYS A 444 -1.73 -30.74 7.35
CA CYS A 444 -2.52 -29.52 7.18
C CYS A 444 -3.72 -29.38 8.15
N THR A 445 -3.81 -30.18 9.22
CA THR A 445 -4.82 -29.98 10.27
C THR A 445 -4.32 -28.95 11.28
N PRO A 446 -4.99 -27.80 11.46
CA PRO A 446 -4.66 -26.85 12.51
C PRO A 446 -4.98 -27.45 13.88
N SER A 447 -4.14 -27.14 14.86
CA SER A 447 -4.37 -27.29 16.29
C SER A 447 -5.59 -26.47 16.72
N ALA A 448 -6.72 -27.14 17.01
CA ALA A 448 -7.80 -26.57 17.81
C ALA A 448 -8.29 -27.64 18.82
N PRO A 449 -8.58 -27.28 20.09
CA PRO A 449 -8.94 -28.27 21.09
C PRO A 449 -10.40 -28.72 20.91
N SER A 450 -10.57 -30.04 20.86
CA SER A 450 -11.77 -30.85 21.19
C SER A 450 -13.15 -30.34 20.76
N LEU A 451 -13.77 -31.02 19.78
CA LEU A 451 -15.22 -31.26 19.76
C LEU A 451 -15.50 -32.68 19.22
N ASN A 452 -16.07 -33.52 20.08
CA ASN A 452 -16.60 -34.85 19.79
C ASN A 452 -17.71 -34.78 18.73
N VAL A 453 -17.55 -35.43 17.57
CA VAL A 453 -18.69 -35.87 16.73
C VAL A 453 -18.36 -37.17 16.00
N CYS A 454 -19.31 -38.10 16.08
CA CYS A 454 -19.34 -39.48 15.61
C CYS A 454 -18.84 -39.75 14.17
N ALA A 455 -18.14 -40.88 14.02
CA ALA A 455 -17.84 -41.50 12.73
C ALA A 455 -19.07 -42.18 12.08
N PRO A 456 -19.17 -42.21 10.73
CA PRO A 456 -19.88 -43.26 10.04
C PRO A 456 -18.93 -44.21 9.29
N ARG A 457 -19.26 -45.49 9.40
CA ARG A 457 -18.64 -46.66 8.75
C ARG A 457 -18.58 -46.52 7.23
N ILE A 458 -17.42 -46.77 6.63
CA ILE A 458 -17.27 -46.96 5.17
C ILE A 458 -17.32 -48.46 4.86
N GLY A 459 -18.39 -48.88 4.19
CA GLY A 459 -18.51 -50.17 3.54
C GLY A 459 -17.75 -50.16 2.21
N ALA A 460 -16.98 -51.22 1.96
CA ALA A 460 -16.23 -51.40 0.72
C ALA A 460 -17.13 -51.99 -0.38
N THR A 461 -17.16 -51.36 -1.56
CA THR A 461 -17.54 -52.03 -2.80
C THR A 461 -16.62 -51.60 -3.94
N ARG A 462 -15.86 -52.59 -4.45
CA ARG A 462 -15.14 -52.54 -5.72
C ARG A 462 -16.13 -52.38 -6.87
N GLN A 463 -15.87 -51.48 -7.82
CA GLN A 463 -16.29 -51.69 -9.20
C GLN A 463 -15.26 -51.14 -10.19
N THR A 464 -15.03 -51.98 -11.18
CA THR A 464 -14.00 -51.98 -12.23
C THR A 464 -14.39 -51.11 -13.42
N GLY A 465 -13.40 -50.37 -13.94
CA GLY A 465 -13.14 -50.09 -15.37
C GLY A 465 -14.27 -49.62 -16.29
N SER A 466 -14.18 -48.37 -16.76
CA SER A 466 -14.42 -48.07 -18.18
C SER A 466 -13.66 -46.80 -18.60
N ARG A 467 -13.08 -46.85 -19.80
CA ARG A 467 -12.45 -45.72 -20.49
C ARG A 467 -13.54 -44.79 -21.01
N PHE A 468 -13.43 -43.48 -20.79
CA PHE A 468 -14.08 -42.47 -21.62
C PHE A 468 -13.10 -41.34 -21.95
N ARG A 469 -13.12 -40.94 -23.22
CA ARG A 469 -12.25 -39.95 -23.87
C ARG A 469 -13.18 -38.94 -24.56
N MET A 470 -13.12 -37.66 -24.21
CA MET A 470 -13.69 -36.49 -24.94
C MET A 470 -13.65 -35.29 -23.98
N ARG A 471 -13.52 -34.02 -24.36
CA ARG A 471 -13.20 -33.28 -25.60
C ARG A 471 -13.05 -31.82 -25.13
N LEU A 472 -12.08 -31.10 -25.67
CA LEU A 472 -11.95 -29.65 -25.49
C LEU A 472 -13.02 -28.94 -26.34
N TYR A 473 -13.67 -27.92 -25.78
CA TYR A 473 -14.45 -26.94 -26.54
C TYR A 473 -13.90 -25.54 -26.29
N HIS A 474 -13.44 -24.93 -27.38
CA HIS A 474 -13.26 -23.49 -27.55
C HIS A 474 -14.63 -22.86 -27.84
N THR A 475 -14.90 -21.70 -27.25
CA THR A 475 -15.95 -20.79 -27.72
C THR A 475 -15.41 -19.36 -27.68
N SER A 476 -15.20 -18.79 -28.86
CA SER A 476 -15.17 -17.34 -29.09
C SER A 476 -16.60 -16.80 -29.09
N PRO A 477 -16.85 -15.53 -28.73
CA PRO A 477 -18.10 -14.85 -29.02
C PRO A 477 -17.94 -13.87 -30.19
N SER A 478 -18.90 -13.92 -31.11
CA SER A 478 -19.22 -12.86 -32.08
C SER A 478 -20.74 -12.69 -32.08
N GLU A 479 -21.20 -11.53 -31.60
CA GLU A 479 -22.19 -10.62 -32.20
C GLU A 479 -22.59 -9.55 -31.17
#